data_AF-A0A5C7W8J7-F1
#
_entry.id   AF-A0A5C7W8J7-F1
#
_cell.length_a   1.000
_cell.length_b   1.000
_cell.length_c   1.000
_cell.angle_alpha   90.00
_cell.angle_beta   90.00
_cell.angle_gamma   90.00
#
_symmetry.space_group_name_H-M   'P 1'
#
loop_
_entity.id
_entity.type
_entity.pdbx_description
1 polymer ?
#
loop_
_entity_poly.entity_id
_entity_poly.type
_entity_poly.pdbx_seq_one_letter_code
_entity_poly.pdbx_strand_id
1 'polypeptide(L)' 'MCAQASRLSELKLKAAKPKEKDYILVDGDGLQMRVRSNGSRLWNFNYYHPVTKK' A
#
# COMPACT_ATOMS: atom_id res chain seq x y z
N MET A 1 -21.13 10.62 -3.18
CA MET A 1 -19.75 11.11 -3.05
C MET A 1 -18.83 9.90 -3.03
N CYS A 2 -18.15 9.62 -4.14
CA CYS A 2 -17.19 8.51 -4.20
C CYS A 2 -16.02 8.89 -3.28
N ALA A 3 -15.71 8.05 -2.29
CA ALA A 3 -14.57 8.29 -1.42
C ALA A 3 -13.31 8.32 -2.27
N GLN A 4 -12.73 9.51 -2.45
CA GLN A 4 -11.45 9.69 -3.14
C GLN A 4 -10.43 8.87 -2.36
N ALA A 5 -10.06 7.69 -2.87
CA ALA A 5 -8.99 6.89 -2.29
C ALA A 5 -7.76 7.80 -2.23
N SER A 6 -7.29 8.09 -1.02
CA SER A 6 -6.23 9.08 -0.84
C SER A 6 -4.93 8.49 -1.35
N ARG A 7 -4.62 8.72 -2.63
CA ARG A 7 -3.36 8.32 -3.26
C ARG A 7 -2.19 8.59 -2.32
N LEU A 8 -1.31 7.60 -2.18
CA LEU A 8 -0.01 7.69 -1.58
C LEU A 8 0.77 8.79 -2.29
N SER A 9 0.86 9.94 -1.61
CA SER A 9 1.77 10.99 -2.02
C SER A 9 3.19 10.66 -1.56
N GLU A 10 4.17 11.16 -2.29
CA GLU A 10 5.59 10.98 -1.97
C GLU A 10 5.93 11.43 -0.54
N LEU A 11 5.21 12.44 -0.03
CA LEU A 11 5.30 12.92 1.35
C LEU A 11 4.86 11.86 2.36
N LYS A 12 3.73 11.18 2.11
CA LYS A 12 3.25 10.08 2.96
C LYS A 12 4.24 8.91 2.95
N LEU A 13 4.86 8.63 1.80
CA LEU A 13 5.89 7.59 1.68
C LEU A 13 7.18 7.93 2.45
N LYS A 14 7.64 9.17 2.39
CA LYS A 14 8.82 9.63 3.14
C LYS A 14 8.54 9.69 4.65
N ALA A 15 7.30 10.03 5.04
CA ALA A 15 6.86 10.00 6.43
C ALA A 15 6.62 8.57 6.97
N ALA A 16 6.50 7.58 6.09
CA ALA A 16 6.27 6.18 6.45
C ALA A 16 7.52 5.54 7.07
N LYS A 17 7.68 5.73 8.38
CA LYS A 17 8.73 5.10 9.18
C LYS A 17 8.28 3.74 9.70
N PRO A 18 9.21 2.77 9.85
CA PRO A 18 8.92 1.51 10.53
C PRO A 18 8.36 1.79 11.93
N LYS A 19 7.27 1.11 12.27
CA LYS A 19 6.66 1.13 13.61
C LYS A 19 6.87 -0.24 14.26
N GLU A 20 6.56 -0.38 15.55
CA GLU A 20 6.63 -1.68 16.24
C GLU A 20 5.78 -2.77 15.57
N LYS A 21 4.71 -2.38 14.87
CA LYS A 21 3.84 -3.29 14.12
C LYS A 21 3.86 -2.97 12.64
N ASP A 22 3.77 -4.03 11.85
CA ASP A 22 3.59 -3.94 10.40
C ASP A 22 2.31 -3.19 10.07
N TYR A 23 2.40 -2.23 9.14
CA TYR A 23 1.25 -1.51 8.65
C TYR A 23 1.26 -1.40 7.13
N ILE A 24 0.08 -1.13 6.59
CA ILE A 24 -0.16 -1.06 5.15
C ILE A 24 -0.63 0.35 4.81
N LEU A 25 -0.07 0.91 3.75
CA LEU A 25 -0.50 2.16 3.14
C LEU A 25 -1.11 1.82 1.79
N VAL A 26 -2.37 2.18 1.58
CA VAL A 26 -3.09 1.86 0.33
C VAL A 26 -3.04 3.07 -0.59
N ASP A 27 -2.67 2.85 -1.86
CA ASP A 27 -2.60 3.90 -2.90
C ASP A 27 -3.90 3.98 -3.70
N GLY A 28 -4.67 2.90 -3.73
CA GLY A 28 -5.84 2.73 -4.60
C GLY A 28 -5.56 1.70 -5.69
N ASP A 29 -6.60 1.30 -6.42
CA ASP A 29 -6.49 0.40 -7.58
C ASP A 29 -5.76 -0.95 -7.32
N GLY A 30 -5.76 -1.41 -6.08
CA GLY A 30 -5.10 -2.66 -5.65
C GLY A 30 -3.64 -2.49 -5.22
N LEU A 31 -3.04 -1.30 -5.38
CA LEU A 31 -1.68 -1.03 -4.95
C LEU A 31 -1.63 -0.63 -3.47
N GLN A 32 -0.72 -1.27 -2.74
CA GLN A 32 -0.50 -1.04 -1.32
C GLN A 32 0.99 -1.20 -0.98
N MET A 33 1.52 -0.33 -0.12
CA MET A 33 2.85 -0.46 0.47
C MET A 33 2.75 -1.08 1.86
N ARG A 34 3.48 -2.16 2.09
CA ARG A 34 3.64 -2.78 3.40
C ARG A 34 4.95 -2.31 4.02
N VAL A 35 4.86 -1.62 5.15
CA VAL A 35 6.02 -1.21 5.95
C VAL A 35 6.11 -2.16 7.13
N ARG A 36 7.18 -2.96 7.16
CA ARG A 36 7.44 -3.91 8.24
C ARG A 36 8.21 -3.26 9.38
N SER A 37 8.04 -3.79 10.58
CA SER A 37 8.78 -3.34 11.77
C SER A 37 10.28 -3.55 11.65
N ASN A 38 10.72 -4.49 10.82
CA ASN A 38 12.13 -4.76 10.52
C ASN A 38 12.80 -3.71 9.60
N GLY A 39 12.09 -2.65 9.19
CA GLY A 39 12.62 -1.62 8.29
C GLY A 39 12.41 -1.87 6.80
N SER A 40 11.92 -3.05 6.43
CA SER A 40 11.64 -3.39 5.03
C SER A 40 10.35 -2.72 4.55
N ARG A 41 10.39 -2.18 3.33
CA ARG A 41 9.24 -1.61 2.63
C ARG A 41 9.01 -2.42 1.38
N LEU A 42 7.82 -2.99 1.25
CA LEU A 42 7.44 -3.86 0.14
C LEU A 42 6.21 -3.30 -0.55
N TRP A 43 6.22 -3.28 -1.88
CA TRP A 43 5.01 -3.01 -2.66
C TRP A 43 4.25 -4.31 -2.87
N ASN A 44 2.96 -4.26 -2.56
CA ASN A 44 2.01 -5.33 -2.80
C ASN A 44 0.97 -4.80 -3.80
N PHE A 45 0.78 -5.52 -4.90
CA PHE A 45 -0.27 -5.24 -5.86
C PHE A 45 -1.27 -6.38 -5.84
N ASN A 46 -2.47 -6.09 -5.32
CA ASN A 46 -3.57 -7.03 -5.34
C ASN A 46 -4.25 -6.88 -6.71
N TYR A 47 -4.06 -7.87 -7.56
CA TYR A 47 -4.68 -7.89 -8.88
C TYR A 47 -5.44 -9.18 -9.09
N TYR A 48 -6.50 -9.08 -9.89
CA TYR A 48 -7.20 -10.24 -10.40
C TYR A 48 -6.57 -10.61 -11.73
N HIS A 49 -6.21 -11.89 -11.89
CA HIS A 49 -5.69 -12.34 -13.17
C HIS A 49 -6.83 -12.24 -14.22
N PRO A 50 -6.63 -11.53 -15.34
CA PRO A 50 -7.70 -11.28 -16.32
C PRO A 50 -8.35 -12.54 -16.91
N VAL A 51 -7.62 -13.66 -16.94
CA VAL A 51 -8.07 -14.91 -17.56
C VAL A 51 -8.71 -15.83 -16.53
N THR A 52 -8.05 -16.03 -15.39
CA THR A 52 -8.51 -16.95 -14.34
C THR A 52 -9.42 -16.29 -13.30
N LYS A 53 -9.61 -14.96 -13.36
CA LYS A 53 -10.43 -14.13 -12.44
C LYS A 53 -10.18 -14.41 -10.94
N LYS A 54 -9.04 -15.01 -10.62
CA LYS A 54 -8.56 -15.24 -9.26
C LYS A 54 -7.56 -14.19 -8.86
#